data_AF-A0A370GR09-F1
#
_entry.id   AF-A0A370GR09-F1
#
_cell.length_a   1.000
_cell.length_b   1.000
_cell.length_c   1.000
_cell.angle_alpha   90.00
_cell.angle_beta   90.00
_cell.angle_gamma   90.00
#
_symmetry.space_group_name_H-M   'P 1'
#
loop_
_entity.id
_entity.type
_entity.pdbx_description
1 polymer ?
#
loop_
_entity_poly.entity_id
_entity_poly.type
_entity_poly.pdbx_seq_one_letter_code
_entity_poly.pdbx_strand_id
1 'polypeptide(L)'
;MDETLRAYRRAQDELEAVLGKVGADQWDSPSACAEWTVRDIAGHVTWAQRQMCAWATGEEFGDRSGAPGSAHPAVQVGGDPVEDFRAARAACDAALTDAALARVTQITGIGEIPLAAILPLLLTDSITHAWDIGHPLGMDIQLPPDLVARADEWARTNVVRAPGFFGPELPPPADADEQTRLLSFLGREQ
;
A
#
# COMPACT_ATOMS: atom_id res chain seq x y z
N MET A 1 18.60 7.29 -0.39
CA MET A 1 17.78 6.99 0.81
C MET A 1 16.75 8.09 1.02
N ASP A 2 17.18 9.33 1.21
CA ASP A 2 16.33 10.50 1.44
C ASP A 2 15.23 10.71 0.35
N GLU A 3 15.57 10.53 -0.93
CA GLU A 3 14.58 10.62 -2.01
C GLU A 3 13.53 9.50 -2.01
N THR A 4 13.95 8.25 -1.76
CA THR A 4 13.04 7.09 -1.67
C THR A 4 12.09 7.22 -0.49
N LEU A 5 12.58 7.67 0.67
CA LEU A 5 11.74 7.93 1.84
C LEU A 5 10.74 9.07 1.57
N ARG A 6 11.16 10.15 0.90
CA ARG A 6 10.24 11.20 0.46
C ARG A 6 9.15 10.70 -0.48
N ALA A 7 9.51 9.86 -1.46
CA ALA A 7 8.55 9.30 -2.40
C ALA A 7 7.53 8.38 -1.68
N TYR A 8 8.00 7.55 -0.74
CA TYR A 8 7.14 6.73 0.11
C TYR A 8 6.16 7.57 0.93
N ARG A 9 6.63 8.64 1.58
CA ARG A 9 5.76 9.56 2.33
C ARG A 9 4.71 10.24 1.46
N ARG A 10 5.10 10.68 0.25
CA ARG A 10 4.16 11.24 -0.72
C ARG A 10 3.09 10.23 -1.15
N ALA A 11 3.46 8.96 -1.34
CA ALA A 11 2.49 7.92 -1.64
C ALA A 11 1.49 7.68 -0.50
N GLN A 12 1.93 7.80 0.76
CA GLN A 12 1.03 7.76 1.91
C GLN A 12 0.12 8.99 1.97
N ASP A 13 0.59 10.16 1.56
CA ASP A 13 -0.24 11.37 1.45
C ASP A 13 -1.38 11.18 0.44
N GLU A 14 -1.10 10.59 -0.73
CA GLU A 14 -2.13 10.29 -1.75
C GLU A 14 -3.17 9.30 -1.21
N LEU A 15 -2.73 8.25 -0.53
CA LEU A 15 -3.62 7.27 0.11
C LEU A 15 -4.49 7.91 1.21
N GLU A 16 -3.89 8.71 2.09
CA GLU A 16 -4.60 9.41 3.15
C GLU A 16 -5.64 10.39 2.59
N ALA A 17 -5.30 11.10 1.51
CA ALA A 17 -6.21 12.02 0.83
C ALA A 17 -7.45 11.31 0.25
N VAL A 18 -7.29 10.06 -0.20
CA VAL A 18 -8.42 9.21 -0.64
C VAL A 18 -9.23 8.72 0.57
N LEU A 19 -8.58 8.18 1.60
CA LEU A 19 -9.24 7.72 2.83
C LEU A 19 -10.10 8.84 3.46
N GLY A 20 -9.59 10.07 3.49
CA GLY A 20 -10.31 11.23 4.01
C GLY A 20 -11.53 11.68 3.20
N LYS A 21 -11.71 11.15 1.98
CA LYS A 21 -12.88 11.42 1.12
C LYS A 21 -13.93 10.30 1.18
N VAL A 22 -13.65 9.18 1.84
CA VAL A 22 -14.59 8.07 1.98
C VAL A 22 -15.76 8.50 2.85
N GLY A 23 -16.98 8.43 2.30
CA GLY A 23 -18.21 8.69 3.02
C GLY A 23 -18.48 7.65 4.11
N ALA A 24 -19.18 8.05 5.17
CA ALA A 24 -19.47 7.18 6.31
C ALA A 24 -20.22 5.89 5.93
N ASP A 25 -21.02 5.92 4.86
CA ASP A 25 -21.78 4.80 4.29
C ASP A 25 -21.00 3.98 3.24
N GLN A 26 -19.79 4.41 2.87
CA GLN A 26 -19.01 3.79 1.80
C GLN A 26 -17.97 2.77 2.29
N TRP A 27 -17.67 2.74 3.58
CA TRP A 27 -16.62 1.87 4.16
C TRP A 27 -16.84 0.39 3.88
N ASP A 28 -18.09 -0.08 3.86
CA ASP A 28 -18.42 -1.49 3.62
C ASP A 28 -18.72 -1.77 2.13
N SER A 29 -18.49 -0.80 1.24
CA SER A 29 -18.61 -0.98 -0.21
C SER A 29 -17.46 -1.81 -0.77
N PRO A 30 -17.67 -2.55 -1.88
CA PRO A 30 -16.59 -3.25 -2.57
C PRO A 30 -15.46 -2.31 -2.99
N SER A 31 -14.22 -2.77 -2.86
CA SER A 31 -13.04 -2.11 -3.44
C SER A 31 -12.65 -2.74 -4.78
N ALA A 32 -11.64 -2.20 -5.46
CA ALA A 32 -11.06 -2.84 -6.64
C ALA A 32 -10.07 -3.98 -6.29
N CYS A 33 -9.72 -4.13 -5.01
CA CYS A 33 -9.00 -5.31 -4.52
C CYS A 33 -10.04 -6.40 -4.23
N ALA A 34 -9.99 -7.48 -5.03
CA ALA A 34 -10.97 -8.57 -4.93
C ALA A 34 -11.10 -9.08 -3.49
N GLU A 35 -12.33 -9.39 -3.07
CA GLU A 35 -12.69 -9.89 -1.74
C GLU A 35 -12.55 -8.88 -0.58
N TRP A 36 -12.02 -7.68 -0.82
CA TRP A 36 -11.88 -6.64 0.19
C TRP A 36 -12.86 -5.47 -0.01
N THR A 37 -13.46 -5.03 1.10
CA THR A 37 -14.16 -3.74 1.17
C THR A 37 -13.18 -2.57 1.27
N VAL A 38 -13.67 -1.34 1.17
CA VAL A 38 -12.87 -0.14 1.44
C VAL A 38 -12.29 -0.15 2.86
N ARG A 39 -13.06 -0.60 3.85
CA ARG A 39 -12.61 -0.77 5.24
C ARG A 39 -11.52 -1.82 5.38
N ASP A 40 -11.62 -2.90 4.61
CA ASP A 40 -10.59 -3.94 4.58
C ASP A 40 -9.26 -3.39 4.07
N ILE A 41 -9.26 -2.60 2.98
CA ILE A 41 -8.05 -1.92 2.53
C ILE A 41 -7.51 -0.99 3.61
N ALA A 42 -8.35 -0.17 4.25
CA ALA A 42 -7.91 0.71 5.35
C ALA A 42 -7.25 -0.08 6.50
N GLY A 43 -7.80 -1.25 6.83
CA GLY A 43 -7.22 -2.19 7.77
C GLY A 43 -5.85 -2.71 7.33
N HIS A 44 -5.74 -3.12 6.07
CA HIS A 44 -4.49 -3.61 5.48
C HIS A 44 -3.38 -2.55 5.50
N VAL A 45 -3.66 -1.35 5.01
CA VAL A 45 -2.64 -0.28 4.94
C VAL A 45 -2.24 0.21 6.32
N THR A 46 -3.14 0.19 7.30
CA THR A 46 -2.85 0.50 8.71
C THR A 46 -1.93 -0.57 9.31
N TRP A 47 -2.22 -1.85 9.05
CA TRP A 47 -1.36 -2.96 9.43
C TRP A 47 0.03 -2.86 8.80
N ALA A 48 0.12 -2.48 7.52
CA ALA A 48 1.39 -2.30 6.82
C ALA A 48 2.27 -1.24 7.50
N GLN A 49 1.68 -0.15 8.02
CA GLN A 49 2.42 0.85 8.80
C GLN A 49 2.94 0.29 10.13
N ARG A 50 2.13 -0.50 10.84
CA ARG A 50 2.53 -1.15 12.10
C ARG A 50 3.67 -2.15 11.84
N GLN A 51 3.57 -2.93 10.78
CA GLN A 51 4.61 -3.87 10.36
C GLN A 51 5.92 -3.15 9.99
N MET A 52 5.84 -2.06 9.23
CA MET A 52 7.00 -1.25 8.87
C MET A 52 7.66 -0.64 10.11
N CYS A 53 6.86 -0.16 11.06
CA CYS A 53 7.35 0.37 12.33
C CYS A 53 8.10 -0.69 13.12
N ALA A 54 7.54 -1.89 13.26
CA ALA A 54 8.20 -3.00 13.94
C ALA A 54 9.53 -3.39 13.28
N TRP A 55 9.57 -3.43 11.94
CA TRP A 55 10.85 -3.61 11.23
C TRP A 55 11.84 -2.47 11.47
N ALA A 56 11.37 -1.23 11.61
CA ALA A 56 12.20 -0.05 11.89
C ALA A 56 12.71 0.01 13.34
N THR A 57 11.99 -0.56 14.31
CA THR A 57 12.42 -0.66 15.72
C THR A 57 13.17 -1.94 16.02
N GLY A 58 13.06 -2.97 15.16
CA GLY A 58 13.64 -4.30 15.36
C GLY A 58 12.78 -5.18 16.27
N GLU A 59 11.51 -4.83 16.43
CA GLU A 59 10.53 -5.58 17.20
C GLU A 59 9.94 -6.72 16.35
N GLU A 60 9.51 -7.80 17.03
CA GLU A 60 8.74 -8.86 16.37
C GLU A 60 7.30 -8.40 16.14
N PHE A 61 6.78 -8.68 14.93
CA PHE A 61 5.39 -8.42 14.58
C PHE A 61 4.75 -9.69 14.03
N GLY A 62 4.11 -10.44 14.93
CA GLY A 62 3.48 -11.71 14.60
C GLY A 62 2.03 -11.59 14.12
N ASP A 63 1.44 -10.39 14.15
CA ASP A 63 0.08 -10.17 13.69
C ASP A 63 0.00 -10.28 12.16
N ARG A 64 -0.84 -11.18 11.66
CA ARG A 64 -1.08 -11.42 10.23
C ARG A 64 -2.48 -11.04 9.80
N SER A 65 -3.31 -10.53 10.71
CA SER A 65 -4.72 -10.27 10.43
C SER A 65 -4.95 -9.11 9.47
N GLY A 66 -3.96 -8.25 9.22
CA GLY A 66 -3.98 -7.26 8.14
C GLY A 66 -3.01 -7.55 6.99
N ALA A 67 -2.38 -8.73 6.94
CA ALA A 67 -1.41 -9.05 5.89
C ALA A 67 -2.07 -9.25 4.50
N PRO A 68 -1.31 -9.18 3.39
CA PRO A 68 -1.83 -9.55 2.07
C PRO A 68 -2.52 -10.91 2.09
N GLY A 69 -3.72 -10.97 1.52
CA GLY A 69 -4.57 -12.17 1.49
C GLY A 69 -5.29 -12.51 2.80
N SER A 70 -5.24 -11.64 3.82
CA SER A 70 -6.08 -11.79 5.01
C SER A 70 -7.56 -11.72 4.64
N ALA A 71 -8.39 -12.57 5.27
CA ALA A 71 -9.84 -12.58 5.02
C ALA A 71 -10.57 -11.38 5.62
N HIS A 72 -10.05 -10.82 6.72
CA HIS A 72 -10.74 -9.76 7.50
C HIS A 72 -9.77 -8.67 7.98
N PRO A 73 -9.03 -7.99 7.10
CA PRO A 73 -8.09 -6.94 7.51
C PRO A 73 -8.75 -5.74 8.19
N ALA A 74 -10.07 -5.52 8.01
CA ALA A 74 -10.83 -4.50 8.74
C ALA A 74 -10.69 -4.58 10.27
N VAL A 75 -10.30 -5.72 10.86
CA VAL A 75 -10.04 -5.83 12.32
C VAL A 75 -8.89 -4.94 12.82
N GLN A 76 -8.09 -4.39 11.90
CA GLN A 76 -6.96 -3.51 12.21
C GLN A 76 -7.36 -2.06 12.46
N VAL A 77 -8.60 -1.70 12.10
CA VAL A 77 -9.19 -0.37 12.27
C VAL A 77 -10.48 -0.45 13.09
N GLY A 78 -10.75 0.61 13.84
CA GLY A 78 -11.92 0.76 14.70
C GLY A 78 -12.97 1.68 14.08
N GLY A 79 -13.51 2.57 14.93
CA GLY A 79 -14.62 3.46 14.55
C GLY A 79 -14.23 4.54 13.53
N ASP A 80 -12.95 4.89 13.44
CA ASP A 80 -12.44 5.88 12.48
C ASP A 80 -11.18 5.33 11.78
N PRO A 81 -11.35 4.65 10.64
CA PRO A 81 -10.22 4.07 9.90
C PRO A 81 -9.19 5.10 9.44
N VAL A 82 -9.58 6.37 9.25
CA VAL A 82 -8.67 7.44 8.82
C VAL A 82 -7.73 7.82 9.96
N GLU A 83 -8.28 8.01 11.16
CA GLU A 83 -7.48 8.32 12.35
C GLU A 83 -6.58 7.14 12.75
N ASP A 84 -7.05 5.90 12.62
CA ASP A 84 -6.24 4.71 12.89
C ASP A 84 -5.03 4.61 11.92
N PHE A 85 -5.24 4.88 10.63
CA PHE A 85 -4.16 4.93 9.65
C PHE A 85 -3.16 6.06 9.98
N ARG A 86 -3.65 7.27 10.28
CA ARG A 86 -2.82 8.42 10.65
C ARG A 86 -1.96 8.14 11.87
N ALA A 87 -2.53 7.53 12.91
CA ALA A 87 -1.82 7.18 14.12
C ALA A 87 -0.71 6.16 13.85
N ALA A 88 -1.01 5.10 13.08
CA ALA A 88 -0.03 4.09 12.70
C ALA A 88 1.10 4.66 11.83
N ARG A 89 0.75 5.50 10.84
CA ARG A 89 1.70 6.23 10.00
C ARG A 89 2.62 7.12 10.83
N ALA A 90 2.08 7.97 11.70
CA ALA A 90 2.86 8.90 12.51
C ALA A 90 3.84 8.19 13.45
N ALA A 91 3.41 7.08 14.06
CA ALA A 91 4.28 6.25 14.88
C ALA A 91 5.43 5.64 14.06
N CYS A 92 5.13 5.11 12.87
CA CYS A 92 6.13 4.55 11.97
C CYS A 92 7.11 5.62 11.47
N ASP A 93 6.62 6.79 11.05
CA ASP A 93 7.44 7.87 10.51
C ASP A 93 8.51 8.34 11.50
N ALA A 94 8.19 8.36 12.79
CA ALA A 94 9.14 8.69 13.84
C ALA A 94 10.26 7.65 14.00
N ALA A 95 10.02 6.39 13.64
CA ALA A 95 10.98 5.30 13.72
C ALA A 95 11.91 5.20 12.48
N LEU A 96 11.52 5.80 11.35
CA LEU A 96 12.26 5.73 10.07
C LEU A 96 13.46 6.70 10.02
N THR A 97 14.45 6.44 10.88
CA THR A 97 15.76 7.11 10.87
C THR A 97 16.68 6.54 9.78
N ASP A 98 17.73 7.27 9.40
CA ASP A 98 18.76 6.75 8.48
C ASP A 98 19.39 5.43 8.97
N ALA A 99 19.60 5.31 10.28
CA ALA A 99 20.13 4.08 10.89
C ALA A 99 19.13 2.91 10.79
N ALA A 100 17.84 3.17 11.01
CA ALA A 100 16.80 2.16 10.86
C ALA A 100 16.69 1.68 9.41
N LEU A 101 16.70 2.62 8.45
CA LEU A 101 16.62 2.32 7.02
C LEU A 101 17.82 1.55 6.48
N ALA A 102 19.03 1.80 7.02
CA ALA A 102 20.24 1.07 6.65
C ALA A 102 20.32 -0.35 7.25
N ARG A 103 19.53 -0.66 8.28
CA ARG A 103 19.62 -1.94 8.99
C ARG A 103 19.07 -3.08 8.12
N VAL A 104 19.84 -4.16 8.03
CA VAL A 104 19.38 -5.42 7.45
C VAL A 104 18.35 -6.05 8.38
N THR A 105 17.17 -6.31 7.84
CA THR A 105 16.01 -6.84 8.57
C THR A 105 15.48 -8.07 7.84
N GLN A 106 15.04 -9.07 8.58
CA GLN A 106 14.38 -10.24 8.00
C GLN A 106 12.95 -9.87 7.62
N ILE A 107 12.69 -9.71 6.31
CA ILE A 107 11.37 -9.35 5.78
C ILE A 107 10.62 -10.62 5.36
N THR A 108 9.44 -10.83 5.94
CA THR A 108 8.62 -12.01 5.65
C THR A 108 8.30 -12.08 4.15
N GLY A 109 8.61 -13.22 3.52
CA GLY A 109 8.36 -13.45 2.09
C GLY A 109 9.44 -12.91 1.14
N ILE A 110 10.42 -12.15 1.63
CA ILE A 110 11.52 -11.59 0.82
C ILE A 110 12.89 -12.10 1.30
N GLY A 111 13.14 -12.07 2.61
CA GLY A 111 14.42 -12.46 3.23
C GLY A 111 15.17 -11.27 3.85
N GLU A 112 16.47 -11.45 4.08
CA GLU A 112 17.32 -10.45 4.73
C GLU A 112 17.73 -9.36 3.73
N ILE A 113 17.17 -8.15 3.91
CA ILE A 113 17.49 -6.98 3.09
C ILE A 113 17.59 -5.72 3.96
N PRO A 114 18.33 -4.68 3.53
CA PRO A 114 18.23 -3.37 4.15
C PRO A 114 16.77 -2.88 4.16
N LEU A 115 16.29 -2.34 5.28
CA LEU A 115 14.90 -1.89 5.40
C LEU A 115 14.51 -0.89 4.31
N ALA A 116 15.44 -0.01 3.90
CA ALA A 116 15.21 0.93 2.80
C ALA A 116 14.77 0.28 1.49
N ALA A 117 15.14 -0.99 1.25
CA ALA A 117 14.77 -1.72 0.05
C ALA A 117 13.28 -2.11 0.02
N ILE A 118 12.55 -2.00 1.14
CA ILE A 118 11.10 -2.23 1.19
C ILE A 118 10.28 -0.99 0.79
N LEU A 119 10.88 0.21 0.85
CA LEU A 119 10.15 1.45 0.60
C LEU A 119 9.50 1.51 -0.80
N PRO A 120 10.13 1.04 -1.89
CA PRO A 120 9.47 1.00 -3.19
C PRO A 120 8.27 0.05 -3.26
N LEU A 121 8.30 -1.08 -2.52
CA LEU A 121 7.15 -1.97 -2.38
C LEU A 121 5.99 -1.22 -1.71
N LEU A 122 6.23 -0.62 -0.55
CA LEU A 122 5.18 0.06 0.22
C LEU A 122 4.69 1.35 -0.45
N LEU A 123 5.53 1.99 -1.26
CA LEU A 123 5.12 3.09 -2.15
C LEU A 123 4.12 2.58 -3.20
N THR A 124 4.47 1.48 -3.88
CA THR A 124 3.62 0.84 -4.90
C THR A 124 2.29 0.41 -4.29
N ASP A 125 2.34 -0.23 -3.12
CA ASP A 125 1.19 -0.63 -2.32
C ASP A 125 0.27 0.56 -2.02
N SER A 126 0.83 1.65 -1.48
CA SER A 126 0.05 2.83 -1.07
C SER A 126 -0.68 3.49 -2.24
N ILE A 127 -0.01 3.74 -3.37
CA ILE A 127 -0.66 4.40 -4.52
C ILE A 127 -1.66 3.47 -5.22
N THR A 128 -1.39 2.16 -5.23
CA THR A 128 -2.31 1.19 -5.81
C THR A 128 -3.58 1.11 -4.97
N HIS A 129 -3.45 1.09 -3.64
CA HIS A 129 -4.59 1.06 -2.74
C HIS A 129 -5.36 2.38 -2.67
N ALA A 130 -4.71 3.52 -2.92
CA ALA A 130 -5.41 4.79 -3.16
C ALA A 130 -6.37 4.67 -4.36
N TRP A 131 -5.92 4.01 -5.44
CA TRP A 131 -6.77 3.74 -6.59
C TRP A 131 -7.85 2.67 -6.28
N ASP A 132 -7.47 1.58 -5.60
CA ASP A 132 -8.41 0.49 -5.26
C ASP A 132 -9.60 0.97 -4.40
N ILE A 133 -9.41 2.04 -3.63
CA ILE A 133 -10.49 2.69 -2.87
C ILE A 133 -11.25 3.68 -3.74
N GLY A 134 -10.54 4.64 -4.36
CA GLY A 134 -11.20 5.79 -4.95
C GLY A 134 -11.96 5.46 -6.25
N HIS A 135 -11.41 4.60 -7.10
CA HIS A 135 -12.01 4.24 -8.38
C HIS A 135 -13.44 3.65 -8.26
N PRO A 136 -13.67 2.58 -7.47
CA PRO A 136 -15.02 1.99 -7.33
C PRO A 136 -16.01 2.93 -6.63
N LEU A 137 -15.53 3.91 -5.85
CA LEU A 137 -16.36 4.95 -5.24
C LEU A 137 -16.67 6.13 -6.19
N GLY A 138 -16.22 6.07 -7.45
CA GLY A 138 -16.45 7.09 -8.45
C GLY A 138 -15.61 8.36 -8.28
N MET A 139 -14.50 8.27 -7.54
CA MET A 139 -13.54 9.37 -7.43
C MET A 139 -12.66 9.43 -8.68
N ASP A 140 -12.35 10.64 -9.13
CA ASP A 140 -11.33 10.86 -10.16
C ASP A 140 -9.94 10.72 -9.52
N ILE A 141 -9.36 9.51 -9.59
CA ILE A 141 -8.05 9.20 -9.03
C ILE A 141 -6.97 9.33 -10.11
N GLN A 142 -6.23 10.43 -10.03
CA GLN A 142 -5.04 10.69 -10.83
C GLN A 142 -3.81 10.58 -9.92
N LEU A 143 -3.07 9.47 -10.06
CA LEU A 143 -1.85 9.24 -9.29
C LEU A 143 -0.72 10.15 -9.81
N PRO A 144 0.17 10.65 -8.94
CA PRO A 144 1.30 11.46 -9.38
C PRO A 144 2.18 10.70 -10.37
N PRO A 145 2.44 11.22 -11.59
CA PRO A 145 3.17 10.49 -12.63
C PRO A 145 4.55 10.01 -12.19
N ASP A 146 5.23 10.77 -11.33
CA ASP A 146 6.54 10.40 -10.82
C ASP A 146 6.51 9.22 -9.83
N LEU A 147 5.40 9.05 -9.10
CA LEU A 147 5.18 7.87 -8.24
C LEU A 147 4.77 6.66 -9.08
N VAL A 148 3.94 6.86 -10.10
CA VAL A 148 3.55 5.82 -11.07
C VAL A 148 4.79 5.25 -11.75
N ALA A 149 5.68 6.09 -12.28
CA ALA A 149 6.90 5.65 -12.93
C ALA A 149 7.81 4.82 -12.00
N ARG A 150 7.97 5.24 -10.74
CA ARG A 150 8.77 4.51 -9.74
C ARG A 150 8.15 3.16 -9.38
N ALA A 151 6.82 3.14 -9.21
CA ALA A 151 6.09 1.93 -8.92
C ALA A 151 6.16 0.94 -10.08
N ASP A 152 6.04 1.41 -11.32
CA ASP A 152 6.15 0.59 -12.53
C ASP A 152 7.54 -0.03 -12.69
N GLU A 153 8.61 0.78 -12.54
CA GLU A 153 10.00 0.29 -12.58
C GLU A 153 10.24 -0.81 -11.54
N TRP A 154 9.82 -0.56 -10.29
CA TRP A 154 9.96 -1.53 -9.22
C TRP A 154 9.12 -2.78 -9.50
N ALA A 155 7.86 -2.62 -9.89
CA ALA A 155 6.91 -3.71 -10.05
C ALA A 155 7.35 -4.69 -11.15
N ARG A 156 7.84 -4.19 -12.29
CA ARG A 156 8.31 -5.02 -13.42
C ARG A 156 9.45 -5.96 -13.07
N THR A 157 10.24 -5.61 -12.05
CA THR A 157 11.41 -6.39 -11.65
C THR A 157 11.11 -7.30 -10.45
N ASN A 158 10.18 -6.89 -9.58
CA ASN A 158 10.04 -7.50 -8.25
C ASN A 158 8.71 -8.21 -8.01
N VAL A 159 7.67 -7.95 -8.83
CA VAL A 159 6.36 -8.59 -8.63
C VAL A 159 6.47 -10.08 -8.96
N VAL A 160 6.32 -10.89 -7.91
CA VAL A 160 6.08 -12.32 -8.01
C VAL A 160 4.61 -12.57 -7.68
N ARG A 161 3.87 -13.13 -8.63
CA ARG A 161 2.43 -13.38 -8.46
C ARG A 161 2.20 -14.62 -7.61
N ALA A 162 1.48 -14.43 -6.51
CA ALA A 162 1.05 -15.47 -5.58
C ALA A 162 -0.39 -15.19 -5.13
N PRO A 163 -1.18 -16.21 -4.77
CA PRO A 163 -2.53 -16.01 -4.25
C PRO A 163 -2.56 -15.01 -3.08
N GLY A 164 -3.46 -14.03 -3.13
CA GLY A 164 -3.62 -13.01 -2.08
C GLY A 164 -2.65 -11.82 -2.16
N PHE A 165 -1.79 -11.74 -3.17
CA PHE A 165 -0.91 -10.58 -3.41
C PHE A 165 -1.39 -9.81 -4.65
N PHE A 166 -0.63 -9.86 -5.75
CA PHE A 166 -1.00 -9.23 -7.01
C PHE A 166 -1.85 -10.18 -7.86
N GLY A 167 -2.91 -9.64 -8.46
CA GLY A 167 -3.76 -10.36 -9.40
C GLY A 167 -3.00 -10.78 -10.67
N PRO A 168 -3.65 -11.56 -11.55
CA PRO A 168 -3.09 -11.86 -12.87
C PRO A 168 -2.85 -10.57 -13.64
N GLU A 169 -1.79 -10.53 -14.44
CA GLU A 169 -1.57 -9.44 -15.39
C GLU A 169 -2.74 -9.33 -16.35
N LEU A 170 -3.24 -8.11 -16.56
CA LEU A 170 -4.28 -7.82 -17.53
C LEU A 170 -3.69 -7.10 -18.74
N PRO A 171 -4.19 -7.36 -19.96
CA PRO A 171 -3.80 -6.61 -21.13
C PRO A 171 -4.36 -5.18 -21.04
N PRO A 172 -3.51 -4.13 -21.01
CA PRO A 172 -4.01 -2.76 -20.99
C PRO A 172 -4.63 -2.38 -22.35
N PRO A 173 -5.54 -1.39 -22.40
CA PRO A 173 -5.96 -0.76 -23.65
C PRO A 173 -4.77 -0.29 -24.50
N ALA A 174 -4.92 -0.30 -25.83
CA ALA A 174 -3.82 0.01 -26.75
C ALA A 174 -3.23 1.43 -26.55
N ASP A 175 -4.08 2.37 -26.17
CA ASP A 175 -3.77 3.78 -25.90
C ASP A 175 -3.73 4.12 -24.40
N ALA A 176 -3.65 3.09 -23.54
CA ALA A 176 -3.54 3.26 -22.09
C ALA A 176 -2.40 4.19 -21.68
N ASP A 177 -2.67 5.07 -20.72
CA ASP A 177 -1.66 5.87 -20.04
C ASP A 177 -0.80 5.03 -19.09
N GLU A 178 0.23 5.64 -18.50
CA GLU A 178 1.18 4.95 -17.61
C GLU A 178 0.51 4.40 -16.35
N GLN A 179 -0.43 5.15 -15.76
CA GLN A 179 -1.20 4.70 -14.60
C GLN A 179 -2.00 3.44 -14.95
N THR A 180 -2.74 3.46 -16.05
CA THR A 180 -3.53 2.31 -16.52
C THR A 180 -2.65 1.10 -16.81
N ARG A 181 -1.50 1.29 -17.46
CA ARG A 181 -0.56 0.20 -17.73
C ARG A 181 -0.03 -0.41 -16.43
N LEU A 182 0.32 0.41 -15.44
CA LEU A 182 0.74 -0.06 -14.12
C LEU A 182 -0.38 -0.85 -13.45
N LEU A 183 -1.59 -0.30 -13.39
CA LEU A 183 -2.74 -0.94 -12.74
C LEU A 183 -3.09 -2.28 -13.40
N SER A 184 -3.14 -2.34 -14.74
CA SER A 184 -3.32 -3.59 -15.47
C SER A 184 -2.19 -4.59 -15.19
N PHE A 185 -0.94 -4.13 -15.07
CA PHE A 185 0.20 -4.99 -14.67
C PHE A 185 0.01 -5.59 -13.27
N LEU A 186 -0.51 -4.79 -12.34
CA LEU A 186 -0.83 -5.19 -10.96
C LEU A 186 -2.16 -5.94 -10.83
N GLY A 187 -2.86 -6.18 -11.94
CA GLY A 187 -4.07 -6.98 -12.02
C GLY A 187 -5.37 -6.26 -11.66
N ARG A 188 -5.42 -4.93 -11.82
CA ARG A 188 -6.63 -4.13 -11.62
C ARG A 188 -7.40 -3.98 -12.93
N GLU A 189 -8.69 -4.31 -12.88
CA GLU A 189 -9.64 -4.09 -13.97
C GLU A 189 -10.08 -2.63 -14.00
N GLN A 190 -9.99 -2.00 -15.16
CA GLN A 190 -10.30 -0.57 -15.38
C GLN A 190 -11.76 -0.31 -15.70
#